data_AF-D7RDU5-F1
#
_entry.id   AF-D7RDU5-F1
#
_cell.length_a   1.000
_cell.length_b   1.000
_cell.length_c   1.000
_cell.angle_alpha   90.00
_cell.angle_beta   90.00
_cell.angle_gamma   90.00
#
_symmetry.space_group_name_H-M   'P 1'
#
loop_
_entity.id
_entity.type
_entity.pdbx_description
1 polymer ?
#
loop_
_entity_poly.entity_id
_entity_poly.type
_entity_poly.pdbx_seq_one_letter_code
_entity_poly.pdbx_strand_id
1 'polypeptide(L)'
;PQYYLADPWFFRLLAFYIFSLVITGFPINFLTLLVTAQNKKLRQPLNFILVNLAVAGLIMVIFGFTVTIFSCVNGYFALGPLSCAIEGFMATIGGQVSLWSLVVLAVERYIVVCKPMGSFKFTATHAGVGCAFTWIMA
;
A
#
# COMPACT_ATOMS: atom_id res chain seq x y z
N PRO A 1 11.25 -27.13 6.12
CA PRO A 1 10.10 -26.95 5.20
C PRO A 1 8.82 -27.57 5.76
N GLN A 2 7.71 -26.82 5.78
CA GLN A 2 6.43 -27.18 6.38
C GLN A 2 5.51 -27.95 5.41
N TYR A 3 6.08 -28.79 4.55
CA TYR A 3 5.35 -29.60 3.55
C TYR A 3 4.42 -30.67 4.15
N TYR A 4 4.41 -30.83 5.48
CA TYR A 4 3.43 -31.66 6.17
C TYR A 4 2.03 -31.02 6.24
N LEU A 5 1.93 -29.69 6.04
CA LEU A 5 0.66 -28.96 6.07
C LEU A 5 -0.11 -29.06 4.76
N ALA A 6 0.59 -29.09 3.63
CA ALA A 6 0.04 -29.13 2.30
C ALA A 6 1.10 -29.61 1.30
N ASP A 7 0.65 -30.08 0.14
CA ASP A 7 1.57 -30.53 -0.91
C ASP A 7 2.53 -29.40 -1.35
N PRO A 8 3.79 -29.74 -1.70
CA PRO A 8 4.80 -28.74 -2.09
C PRO A 8 4.40 -27.84 -3.27
N TRP A 9 3.49 -28.29 -4.14
CA TRP A 9 3.04 -27.49 -5.28
C TRP A 9 2.21 -26.27 -4.85
N PHE A 10 1.50 -26.33 -3.72
CA PHE A 10 0.76 -25.18 -3.18
C PHE A 10 1.70 -24.02 -2.81
N PHE A 11 2.84 -24.33 -2.18
CA PHE A 11 3.85 -23.33 -1.83
C PHE A 11 4.45 -22.66 -3.09
N ARG A 12 4.67 -23.44 -4.16
CA ARG A 12 5.14 -22.91 -5.45
C ARG A 12 4.08 -22.05 -6.14
N LEU A 13 2.82 -22.45 -6.09
CA LEU A 13 1.70 -21.68 -6.62
C LEU A 13 1.55 -20.34 -5.87
N LEU A 14 1.67 -20.37 -4.54
CA LEU A 14 1.67 -19.15 -3.73
C LEU A 14 2.86 -18.24 -4.08
N ALA A 15 4.07 -18.81 -4.23
CA ALA A 15 5.24 -18.03 -4.66
C ALA A 15 5.00 -17.37 -6.02
N PHE A 16 4.43 -18.09 -6.99
CA PHE A 16 4.08 -17.53 -8.30
C PHE A 16 3.03 -16.41 -8.20
N TYR A 17 1.99 -16.62 -7.39
CA TYR A 17 0.96 -15.60 -7.15
C TYR A 17 1.56 -14.32 -6.55
N ILE A 18 2.32 -14.42 -5.46
CA ILE A 18 2.94 -13.24 -4.83
C ILE A 18 3.94 -12.58 -5.78
N PHE A 19 4.70 -13.35 -6.56
CA PHE A 19 5.58 -12.80 -7.60
C PHE A 19 4.80 -12.00 -8.66
N SER A 20 3.63 -12.48 -9.08
CA SER A 20 2.75 -11.74 -9.99
C SER A 20 2.25 -10.41 -9.39
N LEU A 21 2.00 -10.37 -8.07
CA LEU A 21 1.64 -9.14 -7.36
C LEU A 21 2.81 -8.15 -7.29
N VAL A 22 4.05 -8.63 -7.17
CA VAL A 22 5.24 -7.75 -7.20
C VAL A 22 5.43 -7.14 -8.59
N ILE A 23 5.35 -7.96 -9.65
CA ILE A 23 5.53 -7.49 -11.04
C ILE A 23 4.47 -6.48 -11.43
N THR A 24 3.23 -6.61 -10.95
CA THR A 24 2.16 -5.67 -11.28
C THR A 24 2.12 -4.50 -10.30
N GLY A 25 2.23 -4.77 -8.99
CA GLY A 25 2.14 -3.79 -7.92
C GLY A 25 3.31 -2.80 -7.91
N PHE A 26 4.55 -3.25 -8.13
CA PHE A 26 5.69 -2.34 -8.10
C PHE A 26 5.60 -1.28 -9.21
N PRO A 27 5.43 -1.63 -10.50
CA PRO A 27 5.33 -0.63 -11.57
C PRO A 27 4.13 0.29 -11.42
N ILE A 28 2.96 -0.21 -11.01
CA ILE A 28 1.76 0.63 -10.85
C ILE A 28 2.00 1.71 -9.80
N ASN A 29 2.48 1.32 -8.61
CA ASN A 29 2.71 2.27 -7.53
C ASN A 29 3.89 3.21 -7.86
N PHE A 30 4.98 2.69 -8.42
CA PHE A 30 6.14 3.49 -8.81
C PHE A 30 5.81 4.50 -9.92
N LEU A 31 5.10 4.09 -10.97
CA LEU A 31 4.65 4.98 -12.04
C LEU A 31 3.70 6.05 -11.51
N THR A 32 2.83 5.72 -10.56
CA THR A 32 1.94 6.70 -9.91
C THR A 32 2.75 7.82 -9.25
N LEU A 33 3.82 7.47 -8.53
CA LEU A 33 4.72 8.46 -7.92
C LEU A 33 5.49 9.25 -8.98
N LEU A 34 6.07 8.56 -9.97
CA LEU A 34 6.90 9.17 -11.02
C LEU A 34 6.08 10.17 -11.86
N VAL A 35 4.90 9.76 -12.34
CA VAL A 35 4.01 10.59 -13.17
C VAL A 35 3.52 11.80 -12.37
N THR A 36 3.19 11.63 -11.09
CA THR A 36 2.78 12.75 -10.23
C THR A 36 3.94 13.71 -9.94
N ALA A 37 5.15 13.19 -9.78
CA ALA A 37 6.35 14.01 -9.60
C ALA A 37 6.68 14.82 -10.86
N GLN A 38 6.59 14.24 -12.05
CA GLN A 38 6.90 14.91 -13.31
C GLN A 38 5.85 15.95 -13.71
N ASN A 39 4.57 15.68 -13.46
CA ASN A 39 3.47 16.52 -13.94
C ASN A 39 2.98 17.49 -12.86
N LYS A 40 3.39 18.77 -12.95
CA LYS A 40 2.93 19.83 -12.03
C LYS A 40 1.40 19.98 -11.98
N LYS A 41 0.70 19.70 -13.08
CA LYS A 41 -0.78 19.73 -13.15
C LYS A 41 -1.44 18.72 -12.22
N LEU A 42 -0.76 17.61 -11.93
CA LEU A 42 -1.24 16.55 -11.03
C LEU A 42 -0.94 16.84 -9.56
N ARG A 43 -0.31 17.96 -9.19
CA ARG A 43 -0.04 18.29 -7.78
C ARG A 43 -1.22 19.02 -7.13
N GLN A 44 -2.41 18.44 -7.29
CA GLN A 44 -3.65 18.91 -6.69
C GLN A 44 -3.88 18.21 -5.34
N PRO A 45 -4.64 18.80 -4.40
CA PRO A 45 -4.95 18.20 -3.09
C PRO A 45 -5.43 16.74 -3.19
N LEU A 46 -6.31 16.46 -4.15
CA LEU A 46 -6.85 15.12 -4.45
C LEU A 46 -5.78 14.06 -4.72
N ASN A 47 -4.64 14.47 -5.29
CA ASN A 47 -3.60 13.54 -5.70
C ASN A 47 -2.59 13.26 -4.58
N PHE A 48 -2.60 14.01 -3.48
CA PHE A 48 -1.76 13.70 -2.31
C PHE A 48 -2.16 12.37 -1.67
N ILE A 49 -3.46 12.06 -1.60
CA ILE A 49 -3.95 10.79 -1.07
C ILE A 49 -3.57 9.63 -2.01
N LEU A 50 -3.64 9.84 -3.33
CA LEU A 50 -3.20 8.84 -4.31
C LEU A 50 -1.70 8.56 -4.21
N VAL A 51 -0.89 9.60 -3.98
CA VAL A 51 0.54 9.46 -3.68
C VAL A 51 0.75 8.69 -2.38
N ASN A 52 -0.02 8.98 -1.33
CA ASN A 52 0.04 8.26 -0.05
C ASN A 52 -0.27 6.76 -0.21
N LEU A 53 -1.31 6.44 -1.00
CA LEU A 53 -1.69 5.08 -1.34
C LEU A 53 -0.57 4.37 -2.12
N ALA A 54 0.06 5.06 -3.06
CA ALA A 54 1.19 4.51 -3.82
C ALA A 54 2.42 4.24 -2.93
N VAL A 55 2.71 5.12 -1.96
CA VAL A 55 3.79 4.90 -0.97
C VAL A 55 3.48 3.67 -0.11
N ALA A 56 2.25 3.55 0.41
CA ALA A 56 1.84 2.39 1.20
C ALA A 56 1.93 1.08 0.40
N GLY A 57 1.51 1.11 -0.87
CA GLY A 57 1.65 0.00 -1.80
C GLY A 57 3.11 -0.41 -2.04
N LEU A 58 4.02 0.55 -2.21
CA LEU A 58 5.45 0.24 -2.35
C LEU A 58 6.06 -0.38 -1.10
N ILE A 59 5.66 0.06 0.10
CA ILE A 59 6.13 -0.55 1.36
C ILE A 59 5.73 -2.03 1.41
N MET A 60 4.46 -2.33 1.12
CA MET A 60 3.97 -3.71 1.09
C MET A 60 4.70 -4.57 0.05
N VAL A 61 4.95 -4.03 -1.14
CA VAL A 61 5.63 -4.75 -2.23
C VAL A 61 7.12 -4.99 -1.92
N ILE A 62 7.82 -3.98 -1.41
CA ILE A 62 9.27 -4.03 -1.18
C ILE A 62 9.62 -4.85 0.06
N PHE A 63 8.82 -4.78 1.12
CA PHE A 63 9.13 -5.44 2.40
C PHE A 63 8.24 -6.65 2.70
N GLY A 64 6.94 -6.57 2.42
CA GLY A 64 6.00 -7.66 2.70
C GLY A 64 6.15 -8.82 1.70
N PHE A 65 5.93 -8.52 0.42
CA PHE A 65 5.88 -9.55 -0.62
C PHE A 65 7.24 -10.19 -0.93
N THR A 66 8.35 -9.46 -0.81
CA THR A 66 9.70 -10.01 -0.99
C THR A 66 10.04 -11.07 0.06
N VAL A 67 9.75 -10.80 1.34
CA VAL A 67 9.96 -11.76 2.45
C VAL A 67 9.01 -12.94 2.31
N THR A 68 7.78 -12.70 1.87
CA THR A 68 6.79 -13.75 1.61
C THR A 68 7.25 -14.68 0.49
N ILE A 69 7.73 -14.16 -0.65
CA ILE A 69 8.26 -14.97 -1.76
C ILE A 69 9.41 -15.86 -1.28
N PHE A 70 10.35 -15.28 -0.54
CA PHE A 70 11.49 -16.05 0.00
C PHE A 70 11.01 -17.19 0.90
N SER A 71 10.01 -16.94 1.76
CA SER A 71 9.44 -17.95 2.64
C SER A 71 8.68 -19.04 1.85
N CYS A 72 7.95 -18.66 0.79
CA CYS A 72 7.22 -19.61 -0.06
C CYS A 72 8.15 -20.53 -0.85
N VAL A 73 9.26 -19.99 -1.40
CA VAL A 73 10.25 -20.79 -2.15
C VAL A 73 10.94 -21.82 -1.25
N ASN A 74 11.22 -21.47 0.00
CA ASN A 74 11.83 -22.40 0.96
C ASN A 74 10.81 -23.34 1.61
N GLY A 75 9.51 -23.02 1.54
CA GLY A 75 8.41 -23.77 2.16
C GLY A 75 8.34 -23.60 3.68
N TYR A 76 9.01 -22.59 4.24
CA TYR A 76 8.96 -22.19 5.66
C TYR A 76 9.58 -20.80 5.82
N PHE A 77 9.37 -20.15 6.96
CA PHE A 77 9.96 -18.83 7.27
C PHE A 77 11.47 -18.91 7.55
N ALA A 78 12.27 -18.98 6.47
CA ALA A 78 13.70 -19.21 6.55
C ALA A 78 14.51 -18.01 7.10
N LEU A 79 13.96 -16.79 7.05
CA LEU A 79 14.60 -15.58 7.59
C LEU A 79 14.40 -15.39 9.11
N GLY A 80 13.67 -16.31 9.75
CA GLY A 80 13.48 -16.34 11.19
C GLY A 80 12.43 -15.36 11.74
N PRO A 81 12.28 -15.31 13.08
CA PRO A 81 11.19 -14.58 13.73
C PRO A 81 11.23 -13.06 13.53
N LEU A 82 12.42 -12.46 13.48
CA LEU A 82 12.56 -11.02 13.28
C LEU A 82 12.01 -10.59 11.92
N SER A 83 12.37 -11.30 10.84
CA SER A 83 11.85 -11.01 9.51
C SER A 83 10.36 -11.30 9.38
N CYS A 84 9.83 -12.28 10.14
CA CYS A 84 8.38 -12.49 10.25
C CYS A 84 7.67 -11.30 10.89
N ALA A 85 8.23 -10.74 11.97
CA ALA A 85 7.66 -9.56 12.62
C ALA A 85 7.71 -8.32 11.72
N ILE A 86 8.83 -8.13 10.99
CA ILE A 86 8.98 -7.03 10.02
C ILE A 86 8.00 -7.19 8.86
N GLU A 87 7.89 -8.37 8.28
CA GLU A 87 6.96 -8.67 7.18
C GLU A 87 5.52 -8.37 7.61
N GLY A 88 5.09 -8.92 8.75
CA GLY A 88 3.75 -8.69 9.28
C GLY A 88 3.47 -7.22 9.60
N PHE A 89 4.44 -6.51 10.19
CA PHE A 89 4.31 -5.08 10.46
C PHE A 89 4.19 -4.26 9.16
N MET A 90 5.06 -4.50 8.18
CA MET A 90 5.08 -3.77 6.91
C MET A 90 3.85 -4.06 6.04
N ALA A 91 3.37 -5.31 6.04
CA ALA A 91 2.12 -5.68 5.38
C ALA A 91 0.91 -5.01 6.06
N THR A 92 0.89 -4.99 7.39
CA THR A 92 -0.21 -4.39 8.16
C THR A 92 -0.24 -2.88 8.00
N ILE A 93 0.88 -2.18 8.18
CA ILE A 93 0.94 -0.72 8.04
C ILE A 93 0.58 -0.30 6.60
N GLY A 94 1.08 -1.00 5.58
CA GLY A 94 0.72 -0.75 4.19
C GLY A 94 -0.78 -0.94 3.92
N GLY A 95 -1.38 -1.98 4.50
CA GLY A 95 -2.82 -2.24 4.42
C GLY A 95 -3.66 -1.18 5.12
N GLN A 96 -3.29 -0.80 6.35
CA GLN A 96 -4.01 0.19 7.15
C GLN A 96 -3.92 1.60 6.56
N VAL A 97 -2.73 2.04 6.15
CA VAL A 97 -2.57 3.34 5.47
C VAL A 97 -3.40 3.38 4.19
N SER A 98 -3.45 2.27 3.43
CA SER A 98 -4.28 2.18 2.22
C SER A 98 -5.78 2.28 2.54
N LEU A 99 -6.24 1.56 3.56
CA LEU A 99 -7.64 1.60 4.01
C LEU A 99 -8.04 3.01 4.45
N TRP A 100 -7.27 3.64 5.34
CA TRP A 100 -7.56 4.99 5.80
C TRP A 100 -7.44 6.02 4.67
N SER A 101 -6.54 5.81 3.71
CA SER A 101 -6.46 6.67 2.51
C SER A 101 -7.75 6.64 1.70
N LEU A 102 -8.39 5.47 1.53
CA LEU A 102 -9.69 5.36 0.87
C LEU A 102 -10.81 6.05 1.66
N VAL A 103 -10.77 5.99 3.00
CA VAL A 103 -11.72 6.70 3.87
C VAL A 103 -11.59 8.22 3.69
N VAL A 104 -10.36 8.76 3.77
CA VAL A 104 -10.12 10.20 3.57
C VAL A 104 -10.54 10.62 2.16
N LEU A 105 -10.24 9.81 1.14
CA LEU A 105 -10.66 10.07 -0.24
C LEU A 105 -12.18 10.13 -0.38
N ALA A 106 -12.92 9.22 0.28
CA ALA A 106 -14.38 9.22 0.26
C ALA A 106 -14.96 10.49 0.90
N VAL A 107 -14.42 10.90 2.05
CA VAL A 107 -14.83 12.13 2.74
C VAL A 107 -14.52 13.37 1.90
N GLU A 108 -13.32 13.45 1.32
CA GLU A 108 -12.92 14.55 0.45
C GLU A 108 -13.87 14.65 -0.75
N ARG A 109 -14.13 13.54 -1.45
CA ARG A 109 -15.03 13.52 -2.61
C ARG A 109 -16.45 13.92 -2.24
N TYR A 110 -16.96 13.51 -1.09
CA TYR A 110 -18.25 13.93 -0.59
C TYR A 110 -18.30 15.45 -0.36
N ILE A 111 -17.31 16.03 0.31
CA ILE A 111 -17.27 17.48 0.60
C ILE A 111 -17.16 18.29 -0.69
N VAL A 112 -16.31 17.86 -1.64
CA VAL A 112 -16.06 18.59 -2.90
C VAL A 112 -17.27 18.54 -3.84
N VAL A 113 -17.94 17.40 -3.94
CA VAL A 113 -19.07 17.21 -4.87
C VAL A 113 -20.38 17.73 -4.29
N CYS A 114 -20.72 17.34 -3.06
CA CYS A 114 -22.00 17.70 -2.44
C CYS A 114 -21.99 19.10 -1.83
N LYS A 115 -20.81 19.69 -1.61
CA LYS A 115 -20.63 21.03 -1.01
C LYS A 115 -21.49 21.27 0.25
N PRO A 116 -21.52 20.34 1.23
CA PRO A 116 -22.34 20.50 2.44
C PRO A 116 -21.95 21.73 3.28
N MET A 117 -20.70 22.21 3.15
CA MET A 117 -20.16 23.38 3.85
C MET A 117 -20.11 24.64 2.97
N GLY A 118 -20.91 24.70 1.89
CA GLY A 118 -21.00 25.88 1.01
C GLY A 118 -19.71 26.17 0.25
N SER A 119 -19.01 27.25 0.62
CA SER A 119 -17.79 27.73 -0.06
C SER A 119 -16.48 27.11 0.47
N PHE A 120 -16.55 26.09 1.33
CA PHE A 120 -15.35 25.40 1.80
C PHE A 120 -14.59 24.74 0.63
N LYS A 121 -13.31 25.07 0.48
CA LYS A 121 -12.42 24.49 -0.53
C LYS A 121 -11.40 23.60 0.15
N PHE A 122 -11.33 22.34 -0.26
CA PHE A 122 -10.30 21.43 0.21
C PHE A 122 -8.93 21.87 -0.33
N THR A 123 -8.01 22.22 0.57
CA THR A 123 -6.67 22.72 0.21
C THR A 123 -5.61 21.64 0.43
N ALA A 124 -4.39 21.89 -0.07
CA ALA A 124 -3.26 20.97 0.11
C ALA A 124 -2.92 20.75 1.60
N THR A 125 -3.16 21.73 2.47
CA THR A 125 -2.98 21.58 3.93
C THR A 125 -3.93 20.53 4.50
N HIS A 126 -5.20 20.55 4.11
CA HIS A 126 -6.18 19.55 4.56
C HIS A 126 -5.84 18.16 4.02
N ALA A 127 -5.37 18.07 2.77
CA ALA A 127 -4.87 16.81 2.21
C ALA A 127 -3.66 16.27 2.99
N GLY A 128 -2.71 17.13 3.36
CA GLY A 128 -1.54 16.76 4.15
C GLY A 128 -1.90 16.28 5.57
N VAL A 129 -2.86 16.96 6.23
CA VAL A 129 -3.41 16.51 7.51
C VAL A 129 -4.12 15.16 7.36
N GLY A 130 -4.87 14.97 6.27
CA GLY A 130 -5.48 13.70 5.91
C GLY A 130 -4.44 12.58 5.79
N CYS A 131 -3.34 12.81 5.06
CA CYS A 131 -2.25 11.85 4.99
C CYS A 131 -1.67 11.56 6.37
N ALA A 132 -1.31 12.58 7.16
CA ALA A 132 -0.78 12.37 8.52
C ALA A 132 -1.73 11.54 9.40
N PHE A 133 -3.04 11.78 9.31
CA PHE A 133 -4.05 10.98 9.98
C PHE A 133 -3.99 9.49 9.58
N THR A 134 -3.85 9.18 8.29
CA THR A 134 -3.75 7.77 7.84
C THR A 134 -2.56 7.03 8.45
N TRP A 135 -1.44 7.71 8.68
CA TRP A 135 -0.23 7.11 9.28
C TRP A 135 -0.32 6.98 10.80
N ILE A 136 -1.03 7.88 11.47
CA ILE A 136 -1.25 7.80 12.92
C ILE A 136 -2.22 6.66 13.26
N MET A 137 -3.19 6.40 12.39
CA MET A 137 -4.19 5.36 12.57
C MET A 137 -3.72 3.96 12.12
N ALA A 138 -2.61 3.88 11.39
CA ALA A 138 -2.04 2.63 10.89
C ALA A 138 -1.03 2.03 11.87
#